data_AF-A0A9D1CJG3-F1
#
_entry.id   AF-A0A9D1CJG3-F1
#
_cell.length_a   1.000
_cell.length_b   1.000
_cell.length_c   1.000
_cell.angle_alpha   90.00
_cell.angle_beta   90.00
_cell.angle_gamma   90.00
#
_symmetry.space_group_name_H-M   'P 1'
#
loop_
_entity.id
_entity.type
_entity.pdbx_description
1 polymer ?
#
loop_
_entity_poly.entity_id
_entity_poly.type
_entity_poly.pdbx_seq_one_letter_code
_entity_poly.pdbx_strand_id
1 'polypeptide(L)'
;MRNDCSIVRDLLPLYMENMVSEDTASFIKEHLADCSTCSKALGDMNTPIIPVAKTDAAPLKNIKKQLHKNKVRTIVLTVMVVFALATSIFSYLTSPSYYPYTPELLSVAENPDGTVAVIFDESVTGYSLQETQAPDGDYTVYTLEAWTTTWDV
;
A
#
# COMPACT_ATOMS: atom_id res chain seq x y z
N MET A 1 -24.81 42.81 -54.24
CA MET A 1 -25.74 41.70 -54.53
C MET A 1 -25.89 40.85 -53.27
N ARG A 2 -27.12 40.55 -52.84
CA ARG A 2 -27.38 39.88 -51.54
C ARG A 2 -27.48 38.35 -51.66
N ASN A 3 -27.77 37.85 -52.86
CA ASN A 3 -27.96 36.42 -53.13
C ASN A 3 -26.63 35.66 -53.27
N ASP A 4 -25.57 36.31 -53.76
CA ASP A 4 -24.27 35.65 -53.91
C ASP A 4 -23.59 35.44 -52.54
N CYS A 5 -23.86 36.32 -51.58
CA CYS A 5 -23.32 36.22 -50.22
C CYS A 5 -23.84 34.99 -49.46
N SER A 6 -25.10 34.58 -49.66
CA SER A 6 -25.62 33.37 -49.03
C SER A 6 -24.97 32.12 -49.60
N ILE A 7 -24.79 32.07 -50.92
CA ILE A 7 -24.14 30.94 -51.60
C ILE A 7 -22.68 30.83 -51.14
N VAL A 8 -21.95 31.95 -51.11
CA VAL A 8 -20.54 31.96 -50.65
C VAL A 8 -20.45 31.51 -49.20
N ARG A 9 -21.33 31.97 -48.30
CA ARG A 9 -21.35 31.55 -46.90
C ARG A 9 -21.59 30.07 -46.69
N ASP A 10 -22.48 29.46 -47.48
CA ASP A 10 -22.75 28.02 -47.40
C ASP A 10 -21.56 27.19 -47.90
N LEU A 11 -20.77 27.74 -48.83
CA LEU A 11 -19.58 27.10 -49.39
C LEU A 11 -18.28 27.42 -48.64
N LEU A 12 -18.25 28.40 -47.75
CA LEU A 12 -17.06 28.81 -46.97
C LEU A 12 -16.39 27.65 -46.21
N PRO A 13 -17.13 26.74 -45.52
CA PRO A 13 -16.51 25.61 -44.83
C PRO A 13 -15.78 24.67 -45.78
N LEU A 14 -16.40 24.34 -46.92
CA LEU A 14 -15.79 23.49 -47.95
C LEU A 14 -14.58 24.17 -48.62
N TYR A 15 -14.65 25.49 -48.80
CA TYR A 15 -13.53 26.29 -49.28
C TYR A 15 -12.34 26.26 -48.31
N MET A 16 -12.57 26.37 -47.01
CA MET A 16 -11.52 26.26 -45.98
C MET A 16 -10.84 24.88 -45.97
N GLU A 17 -11.60 23.83 -46.26
CA GLU A 17 -11.09 22.45 -46.35
C GLU A 17 -10.48 22.12 -47.72
N ASN A 18 -10.40 23.09 -48.65
CA ASN A 18 -9.99 22.90 -50.05
C ASN A 18 -10.77 21.79 -50.78
N MET A 19 -12.06 21.63 -50.45
CA MET A 19 -12.96 20.61 -51.02
C MET A 19 -13.88 21.15 -52.11
N VAL A 20 -13.56 22.30 -52.70
CA VAL A 20 -14.31 22.92 -53.80
C VAL A 20 -13.54 22.80 -55.12
N SER A 21 -14.24 22.83 -56.26
CA SER A 21 -13.58 22.86 -57.57
C SER A 21 -12.80 24.17 -57.78
N GLU A 22 -11.80 24.15 -58.67
CA GLU A 22 -10.95 25.32 -58.97
C GLU A 22 -11.75 26.54 -59.48
N ASP A 23 -12.78 26.29 -60.29
CA ASP A 23 -13.71 27.33 -60.76
C ASP A 23 -14.48 27.98 -59.59
N THR A 24 -14.95 27.15 -58.65
CA THR A 24 -15.70 27.60 -57.47
C THR A 24 -14.78 28.34 -56.49
N ALA A 25 -13.54 27.88 -56.33
CA ALA A 25 -12.53 28.53 -55.49
C ALA A 25 -12.17 29.93 -56.02
N SER A 26 -12.05 30.07 -57.34
CA SER A 26 -11.75 31.36 -57.98
C SER A 26 -12.88 32.36 -57.80
N PHE A 27 -14.13 31.91 -57.97
CA PHE A 27 -15.33 32.72 -57.73
C PHE A 27 -15.42 33.19 -56.26
N ILE A 28 -15.21 32.29 -55.30
CA ILE A 28 -15.22 32.63 -53.87
C ILE A 28 -14.11 33.64 -53.54
N LYS A 29 -12.92 33.48 -54.12
CA LYS A 29 -11.78 34.38 -53.91
C LYS A 29 -12.04 35.81 -54.41
N GLU A 30 -12.64 35.95 -55.59
CA GLU A 30 -13.05 37.24 -56.14
C GLU A 30 -14.12 37.89 -55.24
N HIS A 31 -15.12 37.12 -54.81
CA HIS A 31 -16.17 37.62 -53.91
C HIS A 31 -15.63 38.05 -52.54
N LEU A 32 -14.65 37.34 -51.98
CA LEU A 32 -14.02 37.70 -50.71
C LEU A 32 -13.20 39.00 -50.80
N ALA A 33 -12.66 39.33 -51.98
CA ALA A 33 -11.96 40.58 -52.21
C ALA A 33 -12.92 41.78 -52.20
N ASP A 34 -14.14 41.61 -52.74
CA ASP A 34 -15.12 42.67 -52.87
C ASP A 34 -16.12 42.77 -51.70
N CYS A 35 -16.26 41.71 -50.88
CA CYS A 35 -17.26 41.62 -49.83
C CYS A 35 -16.65 41.45 -48.42
N SER A 36 -16.63 42.56 -47.66
CA SER A 36 -16.14 42.59 -46.27
C SER A 36 -16.91 41.67 -45.31
N THR A 37 -18.20 41.42 -45.57
CA THR A 37 -19.05 40.58 -44.71
C THR A 37 -18.72 39.08 -44.81
N CYS A 38 -18.32 38.62 -46.00
CA CYS A 38 -17.90 37.24 -46.25
C CYS A 38 -16.46 37.02 -45.79
N SER A 39 -15.58 38.02 -45.98
CA SER A 39 -14.20 38.01 -45.48
C SER A 39 -14.14 37.89 -43.95
N LYS A 40 -15.00 38.64 -43.22
CA LYS A 40 -15.11 38.52 -41.76
C LYS A 40 -15.59 37.13 -41.32
N ALA A 41 -16.58 36.57 -42.02
CA ALA A 41 -17.11 35.23 -41.70
C ALA A 41 -16.04 34.13 -41.88
N LEU A 42 -15.20 34.22 -42.91
CA LEU A 42 -14.05 33.34 -43.09
C LEU A 42 -13.04 33.47 -41.94
N GLY A 43 -12.75 34.70 -41.49
CA GLY A 43 -11.86 34.97 -40.37
C GLY A 43 -12.36 34.40 -39.04
N ASP A 44 -13.67 34.53 -38.77
CA ASP A 44 -14.32 33.98 -37.57
C ASP A 44 -14.30 32.44 -37.57
N MET A 45 -14.33 31.79 -38.74
CA MET A 45 -14.20 30.33 -38.86
C MET A 45 -12.75 29.84 -38.75
N ASN A 46 -11.77 30.68 -39.11
CA ASN A 46 -10.34 30.38 -39.06
C ASN A 46 -9.73 30.62 -37.67
N THR A 47 -10.52 31.08 -36.68
CA THR A 47 -10.04 31.08 -35.30
C THR A 47 -9.92 29.65 -34.82
N PRO A 48 -8.72 29.18 -34.45
CA PRO A 48 -8.56 27.86 -33.88
C PRO A 48 -9.41 27.78 -32.64
N ILE A 49 -10.32 26.81 -32.61
CA ILE A 49 -11.03 26.40 -31.40
C ILE A 49 -9.95 25.80 -30.49
N ILE A 50 -9.24 26.66 -29.75
CA ILE A 50 -8.36 26.20 -28.68
C ILE A 50 -9.30 25.54 -27.69
N PRO A 51 -9.25 24.20 -27.52
CA PRO A 51 -10.03 23.58 -26.47
C PRO A 51 -9.46 24.18 -25.19
N VAL A 52 -10.25 24.99 -24.51
CA VAL A 52 -9.91 25.46 -23.17
C VAL A 52 -9.95 24.22 -22.30
N ALA A 53 -8.84 23.48 -22.27
CA ALA A 53 -8.57 22.43 -21.30
C ALA A 53 -8.29 23.09 -19.95
N LYS A 54 -9.29 23.83 -19.44
CA LYS A 54 -9.46 24.06 -18.02
C LYS A 54 -10.34 22.96 -17.47
N THR A 55 -9.93 21.72 -17.71
CA THR A 55 -10.34 20.63 -16.85
C THR A 55 -9.57 20.84 -15.55
N ASP A 56 -10.18 21.57 -14.62
CA ASP A 56 -9.75 21.59 -13.24
C ASP A 56 -9.67 20.14 -12.75
N ALA A 57 -8.47 19.55 -12.77
CA ALA A 57 -8.22 18.16 -12.36
C ALA A 57 -8.24 17.99 -10.82
N ALA A 58 -8.52 19.07 -10.09
CA ALA A 58 -8.61 19.10 -8.63
C ALA A 58 -9.65 18.12 -8.05
N PRO A 59 -10.88 17.97 -8.61
CA PRO A 59 -11.87 17.02 -8.11
C PRO A 59 -11.40 15.57 -8.23
N LEU A 60 -10.77 15.21 -9.36
CA LEU A 60 -10.27 13.85 -9.61
C LEU A 60 -9.11 13.47 -8.68
N LYS A 61 -8.22 14.42 -8.37
CA LYS A 61 -7.10 14.20 -7.45
C LYS A 61 -7.60 13.92 -6.02
N ASN A 62 -8.66 14.59 -5.58
CA ASN A 62 -9.27 14.35 -4.27
C ASN A 62 -9.97 12.99 -4.18
N ILE A 63 -10.68 12.58 -5.24
CA ILE A 63 -11.34 11.26 -5.31
C ILE A 63 -10.28 10.14 -5.26
N LYS A 64 -9.21 10.24 -6.06
CA LYS A 64 -8.11 9.25 -6.04
C LYS A 64 -7.44 9.17 -4.67
N LYS A 65 -7.25 10.30 -3.99
CA LYS A 65 -6.67 10.36 -2.64
C LYS A 65 -7.58 9.70 -1.59
N GLN A 66 -8.90 9.93 -1.66
CA GLN A 66 -9.86 9.27 -0.76
C GLN A 66 -9.90 7.75 -0.98
N LEU A 67 -9.93 7.29 -2.23
CA LEU A 67 -9.91 5.86 -2.55
C LEU A 67 -8.61 5.20 -2.09
N HIS A 68 -7.45 5.85 -2.32
CA HIS A 68 -6.17 5.33 -1.88
C HIS A 68 -6.08 5.28 -0.35
N LYS A 69 -6.56 6.32 0.36
CA LYS A 69 -6.58 6.36 1.83
C LYS A 69 -7.45 5.24 2.42
N ASN A 70 -8.61 4.97 1.83
CA ASN A 70 -9.48 3.87 2.26
C ASN A 70 -8.82 2.51 2.02
N LYS A 71 -8.17 2.32 0.86
CA LYS A 71 -7.44 1.08 0.55
C LYS A 71 -6.26 0.85 1.50
N VAL A 72 -5.47 1.90 1.77
CA VAL A 72 -4.36 1.85 2.74
C VAL A 72 -4.88 1.56 4.15
N ARG A 73 -5.98 2.17 4.57
CA ARG A 73 -6.60 1.90 5.88
C ARG A 73 -6.97 0.42 6.04
N THR A 74 -7.58 -0.19 5.02
CA THR A 74 -7.92 -1.62 5.05
C THR A 74 -6.66 -2.48 5.14
N ILE A 75 -5.63 -2.19 4.34
CA ILE A 75 -4.36 -2.94 4.36
C ILE A 75 -3.69 -2.85 5.74
N VAL A 76 -3.58 -1.65 6.29
CA VAL A 76 -2.98 -1.43 7.62
C VAL A 76 -3.75 -2.20 8.70
N LEU A 77 -5.07 -2.18 8.65
CA LEU A 77 -5.90 -2.93 9.61
C LEU A 77 -5.69 -4.43 9.46
N THR A 78 -5.63 -4.97 8.24
CA THR A 78 -5.36 -6.40 8.02
C THR A 78 -3.97 -6.81 8.51
N VAL A 79 -2.95 -5.99 8.24
CA VAL A 79 -1.57 -6.27 8.70
C VAL A 79 -1.50 -6.23 10.23
N MET A 80 -2.17 -5.27 10.87
CA MET A 80 -2.22 -5.19 12.33
C MET A 80 -2.88 -6.42 12.95
N VAL A 81 -3.99 -6.89 12.38
CA VAL A 81 -4.68 -8.10 12.86
C VAL A 81 -3.79 -9.33 12.71
N VAL A 82 -3.15 -9.52 11.55
CA VAL A 82 -2.23 -10.64 11.31
C VAL A 82 -1.07 -10.59 12.30
N PHE A 83 -0.50 -9.41 12.55
CA PHE A 83 0.57 -9.23 13.51
C PHE A 83 0.14 -9.55 14.95
N ALA A 84 -1.06 -9.13 15.36
CA ALA A 84 -1.63 -9.46 16.65
C ALA A 84 -1.83 -10.98 16.82
N LEU A 85 -2.30 -11.67 15.78
CA LEU A 85 -2.45 -13.12 15.80
C LEU A 85 -1.08 -13.82 15.87
N ALA A 86 -0.11 -13.38 15.07
CA ALA A 86 1.23 -13.97 15.05
C ALA A 86 1.93 -13.82 16.42
N THR A 87 1.85 -12.63 17.04
CA THR A 87 2.40 -12.40 18.38
C THR A 87 1.70 -13.22 19.45
N SER A 88 0.37 -13.38 19.37
CA SER A 88 -0.37 -14.26 20.28
C SER A 88 0.03 -15.72 20.15
N ILE A 89 0.18 -16.22 18.92
CA ILE A 89 0.61 -17.60 18.65
C ILE A 89 2.03 -17.81 19.16
N PHE A 90 2.94 -16.90 18.84
CA PHE A 90 4.32 -16.96 19.29
C PHE A 90 4.40 -16.97 20.82
N SER A 91 3.69 -16.07 21.50
CA SER A 91 3.64 -16.02 22.96
C SER A 91 3.10 -17.31 23.59
N TYR A 92 2.11 -17.95 22.95
CA TYR A 92 1.61 -19.23 23.40
C TYR A 92 2.67 -20.33 23.24
N LEU A 93 3.32 -20.38 22.08
CA LEU A 93 4.30 -21.42 21.76
C LEU A 93 5.53 -21.38 22.67
N THR A 94 5.98 -20.17 23.03
CA THR A 94 7.13 -19.95 23.92
C THR A 94 6.77 -19.92 25.41
N SER A 95 5.50 -20.12 25.79
CA SER A 95 5.09 -20.11 27.19
C SER A 95 5.72 -21.30 27.91
N PRO A 96 6.52 -21.08 28.98
CA PRO A 96 7.14 -22.17 29.72
C PRO A 96 6.08 -22.97 30.50
N SER A 97 6.13 -24.29 30.36
CA SER A 97 5.37 -25.25 31.16
C SER A 97 6.33 -25.89 32.15
N TYR A 98 6.17 -25.53 33.43
CA TYR A 98 7.03 -26.02 34.50
C TYR A 98 6.65 -27.44 34.92
N TYR A 99 7.64 -28.28 35.15
CA TYR A 99 7.41 -29.64 35.64
C TYR A 99 7.25 -29.66 37.17
N PRO A 100 6.27 -30.41 37.71
CA PRO A 100 6.26 -30.73 39.13
C PRO A 100 7.46 -31.64 39.44
N TYR A 101 8.02 -31.50 40.64
CA TYR A 101 9.13 -32.34 41.06
C TYR A 101 8.72 -33.82 41.07
N THR A 102 9.44 -34.64 40.32
CA THR A 102 9.36 -36.11 40.37
C THR A 102 10.78 -36.70 40.39
N PRO A 103 10.99 -37.80 41.12
CA PRO A 103 12.32 -38.43 41.25
C PRO A 103 12.84 -39.05 39.95
N GLU A 104 11.99 -39.21 38.94
CA GLU A 104 12.38 -39.70 37.60
C GLU A 104 12.78 -38.58 36.64
N LEU A 105 12.42 -37.32 36.94
CA LEU A 105 12.74 -36.15 36.10
C LEU A 105 14.22 -35.74 36.19
N LEU A 106 14.88 -36.14 37.27
CA LEU A 106 16.21 -35.68 37.62
C LEU A 106 17.03 -36.79 38.27
N SER A 107 18.23 -37.00 37.77
CA SER A 107 19.27 -37.82 38.41
C SER A 107 20.39 -36.93 38.92
N VAL A 108 20.75 -37.12 40.19
CA VAL A 108 21.85 -36.38 40.84
C VAL A 108 22.98 -37.36 41.09
N ALA A 109 24.15 -37.07 40.52
CA ALA A 109 25.36 -37.85 40.68
C ALA A 109 26.47 -36.99 41.31
N GLU A 110 27.08 -37.47 42.38
CA GLU A 110 28.22 -36.82 43.00
C GLU A 110 29.51 -37.38 42.42
N ASN A 111 30.33 -36.48 41.87
CA ASN A 111 31.61 -36.86 41.29
C ASN A 111 32.70 -36.94 42.38
N PRO A 112 33.76 -37.74 42.16
CA PRO A 112 34.86 -37.89 43.13
C PRO A 112 35.62 -36.59 43.44
N ASP A 113 35.44 -35.56 42.61
CA ASP A 113 36.04 -34.22 42.75
C ASP A 113 35.22 -33.27 43.62
N GLY A 114 34.09 -33.71 44.17
CA GLY A 114 33.17 -32.91 44.98
C GLY A 114 32.16 -32.09 44.17
N THR A 115 32.10 -32.27 42.85
CA THR A 115 31.11 -31.62 41.99
C THR A 115 29.82 -32.43 41.95
N VAL A 116 28.68 -31.75 42.10
CA VAL A 116 27.35 -32.38 41.93
C VAL A 116 26.89 -32.21 40.50
N ALA A 117 26.73 -33.31 39.78
CA ALA A 117 26.14 -33.35 38.44
C ALA A 117 24.63 -33.57 38.55
N VAL A 118 23.88 -32.68 37.90
CA VAL A 118 22.41 -32.71 37.85
C VAL A 118 22.01 -33.01 36.41
N ILE A 119 21.42 -34.19 36.19
CA ILE A 119 21.08 -34.71 34.86
C ILE A 119 19.56 -34.72 34.74
N PHE A 120 19.03 -33.95 33.79
CA PHE A 120 17.60 -33.90 33.51
C PHE A 120 17.17 -34.98 32.52
N ASP A 121 15.90 -35.37 32.61
CA ASP A 121 15.23 -36.12 31.55
C ASP A 121 15.23 -35.35 30.21
N GLU A 122 15.19 -36.08 29.09
CA GLU A 122 15.21 -35.51 27.74
C GLU A 122 14.01 -34.58 27.45
N SER A 123 12.94 -34.69 28.24
CA SER A 123 11.75 -33.82 28.14
C SER A 123 11.94 -32.41 28.68
N VAL A 124 13.03 -32.12 29.39
CA VAL A 124 13.37 -30.78 29.91
C VAL A 124 14.14 -29.99 28.88
N THR A 125 13.65 -28.81 28.50
CA THR A 125 14.24 -28.00 27.43
C THR A 125 14.84 -26.69 27.95
N GLY A 126 14.50 -26.29 29.18
CA GLY A 126 15.12 -25.18 29.88
C GLY A 126 15.17 -25.37 31.39
N TYR A 127 16.14 -24.73 32.03
CA TYR A 127 16.26 -24.70 33.48
C TYR A 127 16.79 -23.36 34.00
N SER A 128 16.51 -23.06 35.27
CA SER A 128 17.02 -21.93 36.03
C SER A 128 17.51 -22.42 37.39
N LEU A 129 18.67 -21.91 37.82
CA LEU A 129 19.25 -22.20 39.13
C LEU A 129 19.42 -20.88 39.88
N GLN A 130 18.75 -20.75 41.01
CA GLN A 130 18.85 -19.59 41.88
C GLN A 130 19.46 -19.98 43.22
N GLU A 131 20.54 -19.30 43.59
CA GLU A 131 21.17 -19.43 44.89
C GLU A 131 20.54 -18.46 45.88
N THR A 132 20.18 -18.92 47.07
CA THR A 132 19.63 -18.10 48.15
C THR A 132 20.21 -18.54 49.48
N GLN A 133 20.68 -17.60 50.28
CA GLN A 133 21.18 -17.90 51.61
C GLN A 133 20.02 -18.15 52.57
N ALA A 134 20.09 -19.21 53.38
CA ALA A 134 19.05 -19.51 54.35
C ALA A 134 18.89 -18.33 55.33
N PRO A 135 17.67 -18.06 55.85
CA PRO A 135 17.42 -16.95 56.78
C PRO A 135 18.31 -16.99 58.04
N ASP A 136 18.69 -18.18 58.49
CA ASP A 136 19.56 -18.41 59.64
C ASP A 136 21.07 -18.33 59.29
N GLY A 137 21.44 -18.20 58.02
CA GLY A 137 22.82 -18.03 57.55
C GLY A 137 23.68 -19.30 57.55
N ASP A 138 23.18 -20.41 58.11
CA ASP A 138 23.94 -21.65 58.31
C ASP A 138 24.14 -22.50 57.05
N TYR A 139 23.33 -22.29 56.00
CA TYR A 139 23.44 -23.05 54.75
C TYR A 139 22.95 -22.25 53.54
N THR A 140 23.42 -22.67 52.36
CA THR A 140 22.99 -22.13 51.07
C THR A 140 21.91 -23.03 50.47
N VAL A 141 20.82 -22.43 50.01
CA VAL A 141 19.71 -23.10 49.33
C VAL A 141 19.80 -22.84 47.83
N TYR A 142 19.82 -23.91 47.05
CA TYR A 142 19.74 -23.84 45.60
C TYR A 142 18.32 -24.21 45.15
N THR A 143 17.63 -23.26 44.51
CA THR A 143 16.30 -23.48 43.92
C THR A 143 16.46 -23.74 42.44
N LEU A 144 15.99 -24.90 41.98
CA LEU A 144 16.07 -25.33 40.60
C LEU A 144 14.66 -25.37 40.00
N GLU A 145 14.46 -24.63 38.92
CA GLU A 145 13.23 -24.63 38.13
C GLU A 145 13.52 -25.21 36.75
N ALA A 146 12.74 -26.19 36.33
CA ALA A 146 12.88 -26.83 35.02
C ALA A 146 11.55 -26.74 34.26
N TRP A 147 11.62 -26.46 32.96
CA TRP A 147 10.45 -26.32 32.11
C TRP A 147 10.68 -26.90 30.72
N THR A 148 9.57 -27.10 30.02
CA THR A 148 9.54 -27.31 28.57
C THR A 148 8.71 -26.22 27.92
N THR A 149 8.90 -25.97 26.63
CA THR A 149 8.02 -25.10 25.86
C THR A 149 7.30 -25.92 24.79
N THR A 150 6.06 -25.55 24.45
CA THR A 150 5.32 -26.26 23.38
C THR A 150 5.97 -26.18 22.00
N TRP A 151 6.97 -25.30 21.85
CA TRP A 151 7.80 -25.20 20.65
C TRP A 151 8.87 -26.31 20.57
N ASP A 152 9.34 -26.81 21.72
CA ASP A 152 10.45 -27.77 21.80
C ASP A 152 10.00 -29.24 21.83
N VAL A 153 8.67 -29.49 21.92
CA VAL A 153 8.03 -30.82 21.90
C VAL A 153 7.63 -31.21 20.48
#